data_AF-R5MDP8-F1
#
_entry.id   AF-R5MDP8-F1
#
_cell.length_a   1.000
_cell.length_b   1.000
_cell.length_c   1.000
_cell.angle_alpha   90.00
_cell.angle_beta   90.00
_cell.angle_gamma   90.00
#
_symmetry.space_group_name_H-M   'P 1'
#
loop_
_entity.id
_entity.type
_entity.pdbx_description
1 polymer ?
#
loop_
_entity_poly.entity_id
_entity_poly.type
_entity_poly.pdbx_seq_one_letter_code
_entity_poly.pdbx_strand_id
1 'polypeptide(L)'
;MNSNLAENLKKIRKENRLSQEDLADILGVSRQAISKWESKVSYPEMDKIVLLCKKFDLNIDDLLHRDIKEVKESMAVKSKIKSSCDEIFNFIINSFELFWQMTLKMKIKFILEQIIIVIIMLIIWNCGAYMGSFIIQQVLRKIPHDIYITIYNVFSSLYLILGLIFNIIIIFKLYKVRYYNAYVSFANNENALESKASLEFKDSRNINYKQNMTRPNKIVIENKNSSDDNFFDLLTNIVVGTIKLIGLGIVSFLSFTLVCIVIGLICSLLIVKSGLFFTGIFSSGLALGIITILGILLLLNFIFNRKSNFKIMINAFLGSVILLGLGLGFALVSLVGFSDASLSNNLKQESIEILMQDNLYLKTYDKDSISYQELDIDNIRIEYKIDKACKIENRVRSNGNLYLKPFCEDKHMIIKELIDSLNNKEIYNFGDNMHIIKDITIYGKKENLDIIRKNMEE
;
A
#
# COMPACT_ATOMS: atom_id res chain seq x y z
N MET A 1 23.07 28.08 29.88
CA MET A 1 22.91 27.83 28.43
C MET A 1 23.79 26.64 28.08
N ASN A 2 23.20 25.46 27.84
CA ASN A 2 23.95 24.25 27.51
C ASN A 2 24.46 24.37 26.08
N SER A 3 25.71 24.81 25.91
CA SER A 3 26.34 24.86 24.60
C SER A 3 27.25 23.64 24.39
N ASN A 4 27.13 23.05 23.19
CA ASN A 4 27.87 21.88 22.75
C ASN A 4 29.29 22.22 22.27
N LEU A 5 29.72 23.48 22.38
CA LEU A 5 30.98 23.99 21.82
C LEU A 5 32.21 23.14 22.16
N ALA A 6 32.38 22.74 23.42
CA ALA A 6 33.56 21.97 23.85
C ALA A 6 33.66 20.60 23.16
N GLU A 7 32.51 19.91 23.03
CA GLU A 7 32.43 18.61 22.36
C GLU A 7 32.60 18.76 20.85
N ASN A 8 31.96 19.79 20.29
CA ASN A 8 32.04 20.17 18.89
C ASN A 8 33.47 20.53 18.45
N LEU A 9 34.18 21.33 19.26
CA LEU A 9 35.57 21.71 19.02
C LEU A 9 36.49 20.48 18.98
N LYS A 10 36.30 19.57 19.95
CA LYS A 10 37.05 18.31 20.02
C LYS A 10 36.75 17.39 18.84
N LYS A 11 35.50 17.32 18.38
CA LYS A 11 35.10 16.56 17.19
C LYS A 11 35.74 17.14 15.93
N ILE A 12 35.60 18.45 15.68
CA ILE A 12 36.20 19.13 14.53
C ILE A 12 37.71 18.86 14.47
N ARG A 13 38.41 19.02 15.60
CA ARG A 13 39.86 18.83 15.68
C ARG A 13 40.26 17.41 15.28
N LYS A 14 39.60 16.40 15.87
CA LYS A 14 39.88 14.98 15.60
C LYS A 14 39.57 14.59 14.15
N GLU A 15 38.45 15.06 13.60
CA GLU A 15 38.06 14.78 12.21
C GLU A 15 39.05 15.36 11.19
N ASN A 16 39.62 16.53 11.49
CA ASN A 16 40.66 17.15 10.67
C ASN A 16 42.07 16.65 10.98
N ARG A 17 42.21 15.62 11.83
CA ARG A 17 43.50 15.04 12.26
C ARG A 17 44.47 16.04 12.89
N LEU A 18 43.94 17.07 13.56
CA LEU A 18 44.73 18.11 14.20
C LEU A 18 45.08 17.72 15.64
N SER A 19 46.29 18.03 16.08
CA SER A 19 46.66 18.04 17.49
C SER A 19 46.07 19.27 18.20
N GLN A 20 46.03 19.28 19.54
CA GLN A 20 45.62 20.48 20.28
C GLN A 20 46.59 21.64 20.06
N GLU A 21 47.84 21.35 19.74
CA GLU A 21 48.88 22.33 19.43
C GLU A 21 48.63 22.92 18.05
N ASP A 22 48.35 22.07 17.05
CA ASP A 22 48.06 22.50 15.68
C ASP A 22 46.82 23.41 15.63
N LEU A 23 45.78 23.09 16.41
CA LEU A 23 44.59 23.94 16.49
C LEU A 23 44.87 25.26 17.22
N ALA A 24 45.77 25.24 18.20
CA ALA A 24 46.18 26.44 18.93
C ALA A 24 46.94 27.41 18.01
N ASP A 25 47.83 26.87 17.18
CA ASP A 25 48.58 27.64 16.18
C ASP A 25 47.65 28.25 15.12
N ILE A 26 46.67 27.49 14.63
CA ILE A 26 45.66 27.98 13.66
C ILE A 26 44.83 29.13 14.25
N LEU A 27 44.54 29.10 15.56
CA LEU A 27 43.73 30.11 16.23
C LEU A 27 44.56 31.24 16.87
N GLY A 28 45.89 31.14 16.84
CA GLY A 28 46.80 32.08 17.49
C GLY A 28 46.61 32.15 19.01
N VAL A 29 46.47 31.00 19.66
CA VAL A 29 46.32 30.87 21.12
C VAL A 29 47.27 29.81 21.67
N SER A 30 47.38 29.69 22.99
CA SER A 30 48.21 28.62 23.59
C SER A 30 47.49 27.26 23.54
N ARG A 31 48.25 26.16 23.45
CA ARG A 31 47.71 24.79 23.57
C ARG A 31 46.87 24.60 24.84
N GLN A 32 47.25 25.26 25.92
CA GLN A 32 46.53 25.24 27.20
C GLN A 32 45.13 25.85 27.08
N ALA A 33 44.94 26.90 26.27
CA ALA A 33 43.63 27.49 26.01
C ALA A 33 42.69 26.50 25.31
N ILE A 34 43.18 25.81 24.26
CA ILE A 34 42.42 24.75 23.56
C ILE A 34 42.01 23.63 24.52
N SER A 35 42.92 23.17 25.38
CA SER A 35 42.64 22.12 26.36
C SER A 35 41.55 22.54 27.37
N LYS A 36 41.58 23.79 27.83
CA LYS A 36 40.56 24.33 28.73
C LYS A 36 39.19 24.46 28.04
N TRP A 37 39.16 24.86 26.76
CA TRP A 37 37.93 24.94 25.98
C TRP A 37 37.31 23.56 25.73
N GLU A 38 38.12 22.56 25.33
CA GLU A 38 37.66 21.17 25.14
C GLU A 38 37.18 20.51 26.45
N SER A 39 37.67 20.98 27.61
CA SER A 39 37.33 20.45 28.93
C SER A 39 36.21 21.21 29.64
N LYS A 40 35.55 22.17 28.95
CA LYS A 40 34.49 23.05 29.51
C LYS A 40 34.97 23.92 30.69
N VAL A 41 36.28 24.12 30.84
CA VAL A 41 36.89 24.92 31.94
C VAL A 41 36.86 26.41 31.65
N SER A 42 36.95 26.79 30.38
CA SER A 42 36.81 28.18 29.93
C SER A 42 36.16 28.24 28.55
N TYR A 43 35.79 29.43 28.11
CA TYR A 43 35.19 29.68 26.80
C TYR A 43 36.16 30.43 25.87
N PRO A 44 36.16 30.14 24.57
CA PRO A 44 36.85 30.97 23.59
C PRO A 44 36.18 32.33 23.45
N GLU A 45 37.00 33.32 23.11
CA GLU A 45 36.56 34.66 22.77
C GLU A 45 35.80 34.67 21.43
N MET A 46 34.95 35.68 21.22
CA MET A 46 34.06 35.73 20.05
C MET A 46 34.83 35.80 18.71
N ASP A 47 35.97 36.47 18.68
CA ASP A 47 36.88 36.50 17.55
C ASP A 47 37.40 35.10 17.17
N LYS A 48 37.74 34.26 18.17
CA LYS A 48 38.17 32.87 17.97
C LYS A 48 37.03 31.98 17.49
N ILE A 49 35.81 32.20 18.00
CA ILE A 49 34.60 31.52 17.53
C ILE A 49 34.33 31.84 16.05
N VAL A 50 34.46 33.10 15.65
CA VAL A 50 34.32 33.52 14.24
C VAL A 50 35.42 32.91 13.37
N LEU A 51 36.65 32.80 13.87
CA LEU A 51 37.77 32.19 13.15
C LEU A 51 37.52 30.69 12.91
N LEU A 52 37.03 29.98 13.92
CA LEU A 52 36.62 28.58 13.82
C LEU A 52 35.52 28.40 12.76
N CYS A 53 34.48 29.23 12.81
CA CYS A 53 33.39 29.22 11.84
C CYS A 53 33.89 29.39 10.40
N LYS A 54 34.77 30.37 10.15
CA LYS A 54 35.37 30.60 8.83
C LYS A 54 36.28 29.45 8.37
N LYS A 55 37.11 28.91 9.28
CA LYS A 55 38.10 27.88 8.94
C LYS A 55 37.44 26.55 8.57
N PHE A 56 36.33 26.23 9.21
CA PHE A 56 35.65 24.94 9.07
C PHE A 56 34.31 25.04 8.32
N ASP A 57 33.99 26.20 7.75
CA ASP A 57 32.77 26.50 7.00
C ASP A 57 31.49 26.16 7.77
N LEU A 58 31.41 26.67 9.01
CA LEU A 58 30.30 26.47 9.94
C LEU A 58 29.68 27.81 10.33
N ASN A 59 28.39 27.81 10.66
CA ASN A 59 27.77 28.96 11.30
C ASN A 59 27.98 28.93 12.82
N ILE A 60 27.93 30.12 13.45
CA ILE A 60 28.09 30.26 14.91
C ILE A 60 27.05 29.41 15.65
N ASP A 61 25.79 29.43 15.20
CA ASP A 61 24.74 28.61 15.81
C ASP A 61 24.98 27.11 15.66
N ASP A 62 25.50 26.67 14.52
CA ASP A 62 25.83 25.25 14.28
C ASP A 62 26.96 24.79 15.21
N LEU A 63 27.97 25.64 15.41
CA LEU A 63 29.10 25.38 16.29
C LEU A 63 28.71 25.37 17.78
N LEU A 64 27.78 26.24 18.19
CA LEU A 64 27.41 26.42 19.60
C LEU A 64 26.26 25.53 20.08
N HIS A 65 25.28 25.24 19.22
CA HIS A 65 23.99 24.69 19.64
C HIS A 65 23.63 23.34 19.01
N ARG A 66 24.27 22.94 17.91
CA ARG A 66 23.93 21.70 17.16
C ARG A 66 25.06 20.68 17.23
N ASP A 67 24.77 19.40 16.97
CA ASP A 67 25.82 18.41 16.79
C ASP A 67 26.48 18.62 15.41
N ILE A 68 27.77 18.92 15.40
CA ILE A 68 28.52 19.18 14.15
C ILE A 68 28.46 18.00 13.18
N LYS A 69 28.32 16.77 13.68
CA LYS A 69 28.21 15.61 12.79
C LYS A 69 26.93 15.70 11.94
N GLU A 70 25.80 16.01 12.56
CA GLU A 70 24.52 16.19 11.86
C GLU A 70 24.54 17.40 10.91
N VAL A 71 25.18 18.50 11.33
CA VAL A 71 25.34 19.69 10.50
C VAL A 71 26.14 19.36 9.24
N LYS A 72 27.29 18.70 9.37
CA LYS A 72 28.12 18.31 8.22
C LYS A 72 27.42 17.30 7.30
N GLU A 73 26.70 16.34 7.86
CA GLU A 73 25.86 15.42 7.06
C GLU A 73 24.81 16.20 6.26
N SER A 74 24.14 17.18 6.87
CA SER A 74 23.16 18.03 6.17
C SER A 74 23.78 18.93 5.10
N MET A 75 24.98 19.45 5.34
CA MET A 75 25.74 20.25 4.36
C MET A 75 26.22 19.39 3.19
N ALA A 76 26.67 18.17 3.44
CA ALA A 76 27.06 17.21 2.41
C ALA A 76 25.86 16.80 1.53
N VAL A 77 24.67 16.64 2.13
CA VAL A 77 23.43 16.41 1.37
C VAL A 77 23.08 17.63 0.52
N LYS A 78 23.14 18.84 1.07
CA LYS A 78 22.88 20.09 0.34
C LYS A 78 23.86 20.33 -0.80
N SER A 79 25.15 20.10 -0.58
CA SER A 79 26.18 20.26 -1.62
C SER A 79 26.00 19.23 -2.73
N LYS A 80 25.66 17.98 -2.39
CA LYS A 80 25.33 16.93 -3.37
C LYS A 80 24.07 17.26 -4.17
N ILE A 81 23.03 17.81 -3.54
CA ILE A 81 21.82 18.27 -4.23
C ILE A 81 22.16 19.42 -5.17
N LYS A 82 22.94 20.41 -4.70
CA LYS A 82 23.36 21.55 -5.51
C LYS A 82 24.18 21.13 -6.72
N SER A 83 25.19 20.27 -6.54
CA SER A 83 26.00 19.74 -7.65
C SER A 83 25.13 18.96 -8.63
N SER A 84 24.18 18.17 -8.14
CA SER A 84 23.23 17.45 -9.02
C SER A 84 22.31 18.40 -9.78
N CYS A 85 21.88 19.51 -9.18
CA CYS A 85 21.08 20.53 -9.87
C CYS A 85 21.89 21.24 -10.96
N ASP A 86 23.15 21.57 -10.68
CA ASP A 86 24.06 22.18 -11.65
C ASP A 86 24.31 21.21 -12.82
N GLU A 87 24.47 19.90 -12.54
CA GLU A 87 24.56 18.87 -13.57
C GLU A 87 23.28 18.71 -14.39
N ILE A 88 22.09 18.77 -13.77
CA ILE A 88 20.80 18.76 -14.49
C ILE A 88 20.71 19.97 -15.41
N PHE A 89 21.06 21.15 -14.90
CA PHE A 89 21.00 22.38 -15.68
C PHE A 89 21.96 22.32 -16.87
N ASN A 90 23.19 21.86 -16.65
CA ASN A 90 24.17 21.62 -17.71
C ASN A 90 23.69 20.56 -18.70
N PHE A 91 23.07 19.48 -18.24
CA PHE A 91 22.49 18.45 -19.09
C PHE A 91 21.38 19.02 -19.99
N ILE A 92 20.50 19.87 -19.45
CA ILE A 92 19.43 20.54 -20.21
C ILE A 92 20.03 21.48 -21.25
N ILE A 93 21.00 22.32 -20.86
CA ILE A 93 21.66 23.27 -21.77
C ILE A 93 22.36 22.52 -22.90
N ASN A 94 23.23 21.56 -22.57
CA ASN A 94 23.97 20.77 -23.55
C ASN A 94 23.03 19.97 -24.46
N SER A 95 21.91 19.49 -23.93
CA SER A 95 20.88 18.81 -24.74
C SER A 95 20.21 19.76 -25.72
N PHE A 96 19.93 21.00 -25.30
CA PHE A 96 19.36 22.02 -26.16
C PHE A 96 20.35 22.44 -27.27
N GLU A 97 21.62 22.64 -26.92
CA GLU A 97 22.68 22.95 -27.88
C GLU A 97 22.89 21.81 -28.88
N LEU A 98 22.99 20.56 -28.39
CA LEU A 98 23.05 19.37 -29.24
C LEU A 98 21.87 19.36 -30.22
N PHE A 99 20.65 19.53 -29.70
CA PHE A 99 19.47 19.54 -30.54
C PHE A 99 19.55 20.66 -31.58
N TRP A 100 20.00 21.86 -31.23
CA TRP A 100 20.12 22.96 -32.18
C TRP A 100 21.14 22.68 -33.29
N GLN A 101 22.31 22.14 -32.92
CA GLN A 101 23.43 21.85 -33.82
C GLN A 101 23.19 20.65 -34.76
N MET A 102 22.24 19.76 -34.42
CA MET A 102 21.92 18.60 -35.26
C MET A 102 21.32 18.99 -36.62
N THR A 103 21.70 18.23 -37.65
CA THR A 103 21.07 18.33 -38.98
C THR A 103 19.61 17.86 -38.94
N LEU A 104 18.77 18.37 -39.86
CA LEU A 104 17.35 18.00 -39.94
C LEU A 104 17.13 16.48 -40.02
N LYS A 105 17.96 15.77 -40.78
CA LYS A 105 17.92 14.30 -40.90
C LYS A 105 18.15 13.60 -39.56
N MET A 106 19.10 14.09 -38.76
CA MET A 106 19.39 13.53 -37.44
C MET A 106 18.28 13.85 -36.43
N LYS A 107 17.71 15.05 -36.46
CA LYS A 107 16.56 15.45 -35.62
C LYS A 107 15.37 14.53 -35.85
N ILE A 108 15.01 14.30 -37.12
CA ILE A 108 13.89 13.42 -37.48
C ILE A 108 14.15 11.99 -37.02
N LYS A 109 15.35 11.44 -37.27
CA LYS A 109 15.72 10.10 -36.83
C LYS A 109 15.63 9.96 -35.30
N PHE A 110 16.16 10.93 -34.57
CA PHE A 110 16.11 10.98 -33.11
C PHE A 110 14.67 10.96 -32.58
N ILE A 111 13.82 11.86 -33.08
CA ILE A 111 12.42 11.96 -32.63
C ILE A 111 11.66 10.66 -32.94
N LEU A 112 11.85 10.06 -34.12
CA LEU A 112 11.23 8.79 -34.48
C LEU A 112 11.65 7.65 -33.56
N GLU A 113 12.94 7.56 -33.22
CA GLU A 113 13.43 6.55 -32.27
C GLU A 113 12.79 6.71 -30.89
N GLN A 114 12.67 7.94 -30.37
CA GLN A 114 12.02 8.19 -29.08
C GLN A 114 10.53 7.85 -29.11
N ILE A 115 9.81 8.21 -30.18
CA ILE A 115 8.40 7.87 -30.35
C ILE A 115 8.20 6.34 -30.37
N ILE A 116 9.04 5.61 -31.11
CA ILE A 116 8.96 4.15 -31.17
C ILE A 116 9.17 3.53 -29.79
N ILE A 117 10.17 4.00 -29.03
CA ILE A 117 10.42 3.53 -27.66
C ILE A 117 9.21 3.79 -26.76
N VAL A 118 8.63 4.99 -26.81
CA VAL A 118 7.45 5.36 -26.02
C VAL A 118 6.26 4.45 -26.38
N ILE A 119 6.01 4.20 -27.67
CA ILE A 119 4.92 3.33 -28.11
C ILE A 119 5.11 1.90 -27.59
N ILE A 120 6.31 1.33 -27.73
CA ILE A 120 6.60 -0.02 -27.23
C ILE A 120 6.37 -0.10 -25.73
N MET A 121 6.82 0.89 -24.98
CA MET A 121 6.63 0.90 -23.52
C MET A 121 5.17 1.07 -23.12
N LEU A 122 4.41 1.91 -23.82
CA LEU A 122 2.96 2.05 -23.60
C LEU A 122 2.23 0.71 -23.86
N ILE A 123 2.61 -0.04 -24.89
CA ILE A 123 2.02 -1.36 -25.16
C ILE A 123 2.32 -2.33 -24.02
N ILE A 124 3.58 -2.45 -23.61
CA ILE A 124 3.99 -3.31 -22.49
C ILE A 124 3.24 -2.94 -21.21
N TRP A 125 3.12 -1.63 -20.94
CA TRP A 125 2.44 -1.11 -19.76
C TRP A 125 0.94 -1.42 -19.77
N ASN A 126 0.26 -1.23 -20.90
CA ASN A 126 -1.15 -1.56 -21.03
C ASN A 126 -1.41 -3.08 -20.90
N CYS A 127 -0.54 -3.92 -21.47
CA CYS A 127 -0.62 -5.37 -21.28
C CYS A 127 -0.51 -5.76 -19.80
N GLY A 128 0.43 -5.15 -19.07
CA GLY A 128 0.60 -5.36 -17.63
C GLY A 128 -0.62 -4.89 -16.82
N ALA A 129 -1.19 -3.72 -17.15
CA ALA A 129 -2.42 -3.23 -16.52
C ALA A 129 -3.59 -4.20 -16.72
N TYR A 130 -3.76 -4.71 -17.95
CA TYR A 130 -4.84 -5.64 -18.28
C TYR A 130 -4.69 -6.94 -17.48
N MET A 131 -3.51 -7.56 -17.48
CA MET A 131 -3.24 -8.77 -16.69
C MET A 131 -3.44 -8.53 -15.19
N GLY A 132 -2.96 -7.41 -14.65
CA GLY A 132 -3.13 -7.06 -13.24
C GLY A 132 -4.61 -6.88 -12.86
N SER A 133 -5.38 -6.18 -13.70
CA SER A 133 -6.82 -5.98 -13.48
C SER A 133 -7.60 -7.29 -13.45
N PHE A 134 -7.24 -8.24 -14.33
CA PHE A 134 -7.85 -9.57 -14.35
C PHE A 134 -7.60 -10.33 -13.05
N ILE A 135 -6.36 -10.33 -12.54
CA ILE A 135 -6.02 -10.99 -11.28
C ILE A 135 -6.77 -10.36 -10.11
N ILE A 136 -6.79 -9.02 -10.02
CA ILE A 136 -7.48 -8.29 -8.96
C ILE A 136 -8.98 -8.63 -8.97
N GLN A 137 -9.60 -8.66 -10.15
CA GLN A 137 -11.00 -9.02 -10.29
C GLN A 137 -11.28 -10.45 -9.78
N GLN A 138 -10.42 -11.41 -10.08
CA GLN A 138 -10.60 -12.79 -9.62
C GLN A 138 -10.44 -12.93 -8.10
N VAL A 139 -9.44 -12.26 -7.53
CA VAL A 139 -9.14 -12.33 -6.09
C VAL A 139 -10.22 -11.61 -5.27
N LEU A 140 -10.70 -10.46 -5.73
CA LEU A 140 -11.61 -9.60 -4.98
C LEU A 140 -13.09 -9.77 -5.35
N ARG A 141 -13.45 -10.76 -6.18
CA ARG A 141 -14.83 -10.99 -6.66
C ARG A 141 -15.89 -11.11 -5.55
N LYS A 142 -15.49 -11.55 -4.35
CA LYS A 142 -16.40 -11.74 -3.20
C LYS A 142 -16.54 -10.51 -2.30
N ILE A 143 -15.77 -9.45 -2.56
CA ILE A 143 -15.81 -8.21 -1.78
C ILE A 143 -16.99 -7.34 -2.28
N PRO A 144 -17.67 -6.59 -1.40
CA PRO A 144 -18.67 -5.60 -1.80
C PRO A 144 -18.15 -4.67 -2.89
N HIS A 145 -19.00 -4.37 -3.87
CA HIS A 145 -18.64 -3.67 -5.10
C HIS A 145 -17.94 -2.32 -4.85
N ASP A 146 -18.41 -1.54 -3.87
CA ASP A 146 -17.84 -0.22 -3.56
C ASP A 146 -16.42 -0.30 -2.99
N ILE A 147 -16.16 -1.31 -2.16
CA ILE A 147 -14.83 -1.58 -1.60
C ILE A 147 -13.89 -2.05 -2.71
N TYR A 148 -14.38 -2.93 -3.60
CA TYR A 148 -13.63 -3.37 -4.77
C TYR A 148 -13.21 -2.20 -5.66
N ILE A 149 -14.14 -1.31 -6.02
CA ILE A 149 -13.83 -0.13 -6.85
C ILE A 149 -12.75 0.73 -6.20
N THR A 150 -12.89 0.98 -4.90
CA THR A 150 -11.94 1.82 -4.16
C THR A 150 -10.53 1.21 -4.20
N ILE A 151 -10.43 -0.09 -3.92
CA ILE A 151 -9.16 -0.82 -3.96
C ILE A 151 -8.58 -0.81 -5.39
N TYR A 152 -9.39 -1.13 -6.39
CA TYR A 152 -8.98 -1.14 -7.79
C TYR A 152 -8.43 0.22 -8.24
N ASN A 153 -9.10 1.32 -7.90
CA ASN A 153 -8.67 2.67 -8.26
C ASN A 153 -7.34 3.05 -7.61
N VAL A 154 -7.11 2.67 -6.35
CA VAL A 154 -5.83 2.91 -5.66
C VAL A 154 -4.70 2.17 -6.35
N PHE A 155 -4.87 0.87 -6.62
CA PHE A 155 -3.84 0.07 -7.30
C PHE A 155 -3.59 0.55 -8.74
N SER A 156 -4.65 0.89 -9.48
CA SER A 156 -4.56 1.42 -10.84
C SER A 156 -3.79 2.74 -10.89
N SER A 157 -4.07 3.65 -9.94
CA SER A 157 -3.37 4.94 -9.83
C SER A 157 -1.88 4.75 -9.49
N LEU A 158 -1.56 3.86 -8.56
CA LEU A 158 -0.17 3.53 -8.22
C LEU A 158 0.58 2.92 -9.39
N TYR A 159 -0.06 2.00 -10.12
CA TYR A 159 0.50 1.42 -11.33
C TYR A 159 0.81 2.51 -12.35
N LEU A 160 -0.16 3.38 -12.67
CA LEU A 160 0.04 4.46 -13.64
C LEU A 160 1.23 5.37 -13.28
N ILE A 161 1.36 5.78 -12.01
CA ILE A 161 2.47 6.61 -11.53
C ILE A 161 3.81 5.90 -11.70
N LEU A 162 3.91 4.64 -11.28
CA LEU A 162 5.14 3.85 -11.43
C LEU A 162 5.54 3.70 -12.91
N GLY A 163 4.55 3.50 -13.77
CA GLY A 163 4.75 3.42 -15.22
C GLY A 163 5.29 4.70 -15.82
N LEU A 164 4.73 5.85 -15.45
CA LEU A 164 5.21 7.15 -15.92
C LEU A 164 6.66 7.39 -15.49
N ILE A 165 6.98 7.13 -14.23
CA ILE A 165 8.34 7.29 -13.70
C ILE A 165 9.31 6.37 -14.47
N PHE A 166 8.97 5.09 -14.62
CA PHE A 166 9.82 4.11 -15.32
C PHE A 166 10.05 4.50 -16.79
N ASN A 167 9.00 4.94 -17.48
CA ASN A 167 9.08 5.44 -18.86
C ASN A 167 10.04 6.61 -18.99
N ILE A 168 9.90 7.63 -18.14
CA ILE A 168 10.75 8.82 -18.14
C ILE A 168 12.21 8.42 -17.98
N ILE A 169 12.52 7.51 -17.06
CA ILE A 169 13.89 7.06 -16.79
C ILE A 169 14.50 6.39 -18.01
N ILE A 170 13.78 5.47 -18.65
CA ILE A 170 14.30 4.73 -19.81
C ILE A 170 14.55 5.67 -20.98
N ILE A 171 13.63 6.60 -21.25
CA ILE A 171 13.77 7.61 -22.29
C ILE A 171 15.06 8.41 -22.08
N PHE A 172 15.27 8.95 -20.88
CA PHE A 172 16.48 9.72 -20.56
C PHE A 172 17.75 8.88 -20.64
N LYS A 173 17.70 7.62 -20.19
CA LYS A 173 18.88 6.73 -20.21
C LYS A 173 19.27 6.32 -21.64
N LEU A 174 18.29 5.98 -22.49
CA LEU A 174 18.54 5.66 -23.89
C LEU A 174 19.00 6.89 -24.67
N TYR A 175 18.42 8.06 -24.41
CA TYR A 175 18.88 9.33 -24.95
C TYR A 175 20.34 9.61 -24.56
N LYS A 176 20.69 9.46 -23.27
CA LYS A 176 22.05 9.70 -22.79
C LYS A 176 23.08 8.84 -23.52
N VAL A 177 22.82 7.53 -23.57
CA VAL A 177 23.73 6.55 -24.16
C VAL A 177 23.90 6.75 -25.66
N ARG A 178 22.82 7.04 -26.39
CA ARG A 178 22.88 7.13 -27.86
C ARG A 178 23.34 8.48 -28.40
N TYR A 179 23.02 9.58 -27.72
CA TYR A 179 23.16 10.92 -28.27
C TYR A 179 24.01 11.83 -27.38
N TYR A 180 23.64 11.98 -26.11
CA TYR A 180 24.27 12.96 -25.22
C TYR A 180 25.77 12.69 -24.98
N ASN A 181 26.14 11.46 -24.63
CA ASN A 181 27.53 11.13 -24.31
C ASN A 181 28.47 11.35 -25.51
N ALA A 182 28.01 11.03 -26.72
CA ALA A 182 28.78 11.24 -27.94
C ALA A 182 28.95 12.72 -28.30
N TYR A 183 27.96 13.56 -27.96
CA TYR A 183 28.06 15.00 -28.15
C TYR A 183 29.04 15.64 -27.16
N VAL A 184 28.90 15.33 -25.87
CA VAL A 184 29.76 15.89 -24.82
C VAL A 184 31.22 15.49 -25.07
N SER A 185 31.49 14.26 -25.52
CA SER A 185 32.86 13.86 -25.88
C SER A 185 33.41 14.63 -27.08
N PHE A 186 32.58 14.90 -28.08
CA PHE A 186 32.95 15.72 -29.24
C PHE A 186 33.23 17.17 -28.84
N ALA A 187 32.31 17.82 -28.12
CA ALA A 187 32.44 19.21 -27.68
C ALA A 187 33.66 19.42 -26.74
N ASN A 188 33.92 18.46 -25.84
CA ASN A 188 35.10 18.52 -24.97
C ASN A 188 36.40 18.38 -25.76
N ASN A 189 36.44 17.53 -26.79
CA ASN A 189 37.61 17.39 -27.66
C ASN A 189 37.83 18.64 -28.52
N GLU A 190 36.76 19.27 -29.01
CA GLU A 190 36.82 20.51 -29.80
C GLU A 190 37.35 21.68 -28.95
N ASN A 191 36.82 21.86 -27.73
CA ASN A 191 37.33 22.84 -26.76
C ASN A 191 38.80 22.57 -26.36
N ALA A 192 39.20 21.30 -26.25
CA ALA A 192 40.59 20.92 -25.98
C ALA A 192 41.54 21.22 -27.15
N LEU A 193 41.06 21.11 -28.39
CA LEU A 193 41.79 21.47 -29.61
C LEU A 193 41.89 23.00 -29.76
N GLU A 194 40.81 23.74 -29.51
CA GLU A 194 40.81 25.22 -29.54
C GLU A 194 41.68 25.81 -28.44
N SER A 195 41.65 25.28 -27.22
CA SER A 195 42.53 25.74 -26.14
C SER A 195 44.01 25.49 -26.46
N LYS A 196 44.36 24.33 -27.02
CA LYS A 196 45.73 24.06 -27.51
C LYS A 196 46.12 24.97 -28.67
N ALA A 197 45.24 25.17 -29.65
CA ALA A 197 45.48 26.09 -30.76
C ALA A 197 45.66 27.54 -30.30
N SER A 198 44.90 27.99 -29.30
CA SER A 198 45.05 29.35 -28.73
C SER A 198 46.34 29.54 -27.92
N LEU A 199 46.89 28.46 -27.35
CA LEU A 199 48.19 28.43 -26.68
C LEU A 199 49.34 28.44 -27.71
N GLU A 200 49.23 27.66 -28.79
CA GLU A 200 50.22 27.65 -29.89
C GLU A 200 50.18 28.94 -30.74
N PHE A 201 49.01 29.59 -30.86
CA PHE A 201 48.83 30.88 -31.55
C PHE A 201 49.48 32.06 -30.81
N LYS A 202 49.76 31.92 -29.50
CA LYS A 202 50.56 32.92 -28.76
C LYS A 202 52.05 32.88 -29.13
N ASP A 203 52.54 31.80 -29.75
CA ASP A 203 53.96 31.63 -30.10
C ASP A 203 54.29 31.79 -31.59
N SER A 204 53.30 31.92 -32.49
CA SER A 204 53.59 32.07 -33.93
C SER A 204 52.67 33.06 -34.64
N ARG A 205 53.28 34.12 -35.20
CA ARG A 205 52.61 35.10 -36.07
C ARG A 205 52.50 34.53 -37.49
N ASN A 206 51.28 34.59 -38.03
CA ASN A 206 50.81 34.25 -39.39
C ASN A 206 50.77 32.76 -39.76
N ILE A 207 49.56 32.27 -40.09
CA ILE A 207 49.19 31.62 -41.36
C ILE A 207 47.65 31.51 -41.44
N ASN A 208 47.13 31.75 -42.65
CA ASN A 208 45.72 31.72 -43.03
C ASN A 208 45.22 30.26 -43.09
N TYR A 209 44.29 29.85 -42.21
CA TYR A 209 43.58 28.57 -42.34
C TYR A 209 42.16 28.77 -42.86
N LYS A 210 41.98 28.38 -44.13
CA LYS A 210 40.68 28.19 -44.76
C LYS A 210 39.93 27.07 -44.02
N GLN A 211 38.78 27.40 -43.43
CA GLN A 211 37.86 26.44 -42.81
C GLN A 211 37.43 25.38 -43.82
N ASN A 212 37.81 24.12 -43.58
CA ASN A 212 37.08 22.96 -44.06
C ASN A 212 36.56 22.20 -42.83
N MET A 213 35.41 22.67 -42.33
CA MET A 213 34.62 21.98 -41.30
C MET A 213 33.89 20.78 -41.92
N THR A 214 34.51 19.60 -41.85
CA THR A 214 33.76 18.34 -42.03
C THR A 214 33.18 17.89 -40.70
N ARG A 215 31.86 18.08 -40.56
CA ARG A 215 31.00 17.55 -39.48
C ARG A 215 31.30 16.06 -39.22
N PRO A 216 31.26 15.58 -37.96
CA PRO A 216 31.53 14.18 -37.67
C PRO A 216 30.40 13.30 -38.23
N ASN A 217 30.67 12.61 -39.33
CA ASN A 217 29.77 11.65 -39.96
C ASN A 217 29.78 10.27 -39.27
N LYS A 218 30.44 10.11 -38.12
CA LYS A 218 30.50 8.83 -37.42
C LYS A 218 30.50 9.04 -35.90
N ILE A 219 29.34 8.77 -35.30
CA ILE A 219 29.20 8.58 -33.86
C ILE A 219 29.96 7.29 -33.52
N VAL A 220 31.19 7.42 -33.04
CA VAL A 220 31.94 6.30 -32.48
C VAL A 220 31.48 6.17 -31.02
N ILE A 221 30.89 5.02 -30.69
CA ILE A 221 30.50 4.68 -29.32
C ILE A 221 31.79 4.37 -28.56
N GLU A 222 32.39 5.39 -27.94
CA GLU A 222 33.51 5.20 -27.03
C GLU A 222 32.95 4.94 -25.63
N ASN A 223 33.13 3.71 -25.15
CA ASN A 223 32.71 3.28 -23.81
C ASN A 223 33.68 3.84 -22.77
N LYS A 224 33.55 5.12 -22.44
CA LYS A 224 34.24 5.72 -21.30
C LYS A 224 33.20 5.93 -20.20
N ASN A 225 33.31 5.13 -19.13
CA ASN A 225 32.61 5.38 -17.88
C ASN A 225 33.16 6.70 -17.31
N SER A 226 32.60 7.83 -17.72
CA SER A 226 32.87 9.13 -17.09
C SER A 226 31.97 9.30 -15.87
N SER A 227 32.52 9.97 -14.88
CA SER A 227 32.02 10.33 -13.55
C SER A 227 30.74 11.19 -13.52
N ASP A 228 29.85 11.08 -14.52
CA ASP A 228 28.63 11.88 -14.69
C ASP A 228 27.35 11.13 -14.25
N ASP A 229 27.44 10.38 -13.15
CA ASP A 229 26.35 9.52 -12.67
C ASP A 229 25.49 10.14 -11.56
N ASN A 230 25.87 11.29 -10.98
CA ASN A 230 25.14 11.91 -9.87
C ASN A 230 23.67 12.27 -10.23
N PHE A 231 23.40 12.74 -11.45
CA PHE A 231 22.01 12.94 -11.92
C PHE A 231 21.19 11.63 -11.95
N PHE A 232 21.78 10.56 -12.48
CA PHE A 232 21.10 9.25 -12.55
C PHE A 232 20.99 8.60 -11.17
N ASP A 233 21.93 8.88 -10.27
CA ASP A 233 21.85 8.51 -8.86
C ASP A 233 20.72 9.26 -8.17
N LEU A 234 20.50 10.54 -8.45
CA LEU A 234 19.37 11.31 -7.91
C LEU A 234 18.03 10.75 -8.40
N LEU A 235 17.93 10.46 -9.70
CA LEU A 235 16.76 9.80 -10.30
C LEU A 235 16.50 8.42 -9.67
N THR A 236 17.55 7.62 -9.48
CA THR A 236 17.49 6.32 -8.82
C THR A 236 17.08 6.47 -7.35
N ASN A 237 17.58 7.48 -6.65
CA ASN A 237 17.19 7.78 -5.26
C ASN A 237 15.73 8.23 -5.15
N ILE A 238 15.21 8.99 -6.12
CA ILE A 238 13.78 9.33 -6.19
C ILE A 238 12.96 8.05 -6.35
N VAL A 239 13.33 7.16 -7.28
CA VAL A 239 12.64 5.88 -7.48
C VAL A 239 12.67 5.05 -6.21
N VAL A 240 13.85 4.86 -5.61
CA VAL A 240 13.99 4.13 -4.35
C VAL A 240 13.14 4.78 -3.25
N GLY A 241 13.10 6.11 -3.18
CA GLY A 241 12.22 6.87 -2.28
C GLY A 241 10.73 6.57 -2.52
N THR A 242 10.27 6.56 -3.77
CA THR A 242 8.87 6.21 -4.11
C THR A 242 8.53 4.77 -3.76
N ILE A 243 9.42 3.81 -4.04
CA ILE A 243 9.24 2.40 -3.66
C ILE A 243 9.16 2.27 -2.14
N LYS A 244 10.01 2.99 -1.40
CA LYS A 244 9.98 3.03 0.06
C LYS A 244 8.67 3.62 0.61
N LEU A 245 8.16 4.68 -0.03
CA LEU A 245 6.89 5.31 0.35
C LEU A 245 5.69 4.37 0.12
N ILE A 246 5.67 3.66 -1.01
CA ILE A 246 4.68 2.60 -1.27
C ILE A 246 4.81 1.48 -0.23
N GLY A 247 6.03 1.04 0.05
CA GLY A 247 6.31 0.05 1.08
C GLY A 247 5.78 0.47 2.46
N LEU A 248 5.92 1.75 2.82
CA LEU A 248 5.38 2.30 4.07
C LEU A 248 3.84 2.22 4.11
N GLY A 249 3.18 2.51 2.99
CA GLY A 249 1.73 2.32 2.84
C GLY A 249 1.30 0.86 3.03
N ILE A 250 2.04 -0.09 2.44
CA ILE A 250 1.78 -1.52 2.63
C ILE A 250 1.98 -1.93 4.09
N VAL A 251 3.02 -1.44 4.76
CA VAL A 251 3.26 -1.68 6.19
C VAL A 251 2.10 -1.18 7.05
N SER A 252 1.58 0.02 6.75
CA SER A 252 0.41 0.57 7.45
C SER A 252 -0.82 -0.31 7.28
N PHE A 253 -1.07 -0.79 6.06
CA PHE A 253 -2.18 -1.72 5.79
C PHE A 253 -2.01 -3.05 6.53
N LEU A 254 -0.80 -3.63 6.49
CA LEU A 254 -0.51 -4.89 7.20
C LEU A 254 -0.65 -4.73 8.73
N SER A 255 -0.29 -3.57 9.27
CA SER A 255 -0.47 -3.27 10.69
C SER A 255 -1.95 -3.21 11.07
N PHE A 256 -2.80 -2.65 10.21
CA PHE A 256 -4.25 -2.69 10.41
C PHE A 256 -4.80 -4.13 10.33
N THR A 257 -4.32 -4.94 9.38
CA THR A 257 -4.72 -6.36 9.31
C THR A 257 -4.30 -7.14 10.56
N LEU A 258 -3.14 -6.82 11.15
CA LEU A 258 -2.69 -7.43 12.40
C LEU A 258 -3.64 -7.12 13.56
N VAL A 259 -4.12 -5.87 13.66
CA VAL A 259 -5.15 -5.50 14.65
C VAL A 259 -6.43 -6.30 14.45
N CYS A 260 -6.90 -6.44 13.21
CA CYS A 260 -8.08 -7.24 12.89
C CYS A 260 -7.90 -8.73 13.26
N ILE A 261 -6.71 -9.29 13.02
CA ILE A 261 -6.38 -10.68 13.41
C ILE A 261 -6.41 -10.82 14.93
N VAL A 262 -5.87 -9.87 15.69
CA VAL A 262 -5.90 -9.89 17.17
C VAL A 262 -7.34 -9.82 17.67
N ILE A 263 -8.18 -8.94 17.11
CA ILE A 263 -9.61 -8.89 17.43
C ILE A 263 -10.28 -10.22 17.10
N GLY A 264 -10.00 -10.80 15.93
CA GLY A 264 -10.54 -12.11 15.52
C GLY A 264 -10.13 -13.24 16.45
N LEU A 265 -8.89 -13.24 16.95
CA LEU A 265 -8.41 -14.20 17.95
C LEU A 265 -9.18 -14.07 19.26
N ILE A 266 -9.44 -12.84 19.73
CA ILE A 266 -10.25 -12.61 20.93
C ILE A 266 -11.69 -13.08 20.69
N CYS A 267 -12.29 -12.73 19.54
CA CYS A 267 -13.64 -13.16 19.18
C CYS A 267 -13.75 -14.68 19.06
N SER A 268 -12.69 -15.39 18.64
CA SER A 268 -12.72 -16.85 18.56
C SER A 268 -12.93 -17.52 19.93
N LEU A 269 -12.62 -16.85 21.04
CA LEU A 269 -12.90 -17.36 22.38
C LEU A 269 -14.40 -17.54 22.66
N LEU A 270 -15.27 -16.84 21.91
CA LEU A 270 -16.73 -16.98 22.02
C LEU A 270 -17.20 -18.39 21.64
N ILE A 271 -16.44 -19.11 20.80
CA ILE A 271 -16.79 -20.45 20.31
C ILE A 271 -15.95 -21.56 20.99
N VAL A 272 -15.36 -21.30 22.16
CA VAL A 272 -14.44 -22.24 22.84
C VAL A 272 -15.03 -23.63 23.11
N LYS A 273 -16.35 -23.74 23.30
CA LYS A 273 -17.01 -25.03 23.58
C LYS A 273 -17.04 -25.96 22.37
N SER A 274 -16.85 -25.43 21.16
CA SER A 274 -16.77 -26.20 19.92
C SER A 274 -15.56 -27.17 19.88
N GLY A 275 -14.57 -26.98 20.76
CA GLY A 275 -13.43 -27.88 20.93
C GLY A 275 -12.45 -27.80 19.75
N LEU A 276 -12.34 -28.88 18.96
CA LEU A 276 -11.41 -28.97 17.82
C LEU A 276 -11.63 -27.89 16.75
N PHE A 277 -12.87 -27.41 16.60
CA PHE A 277 -13.18 -26.33 15.67
C PHE A 277 -12.53 -25.01 16.12
N PHE A 278 -12.73 -24.66 17.40
CA PHE A 278 -12.07 -23.51 18.03
C PHE A 278 -10.55 -23.62 17.97
N THR A 279 -9.96 -24.76 18.35
CA THR A 279 -8.49 -24.91 18.34
C THR A 279 -7.92 -24.74 16.93
N GLY A 280 -8.65 -25.20 15.91
CA GLY A 280 -8.30 -25.01 14.51
C GLY A 280 -8.32 -23.54 14.07
N ILE A 281 -9.42 -22.82 14.35
CA ILE A 281 -9.55 -21.39 14.02
C ILE A 281 -8.51 -20.54 14.76
N PHE A 282 -8.34 -20.79 16.06
CA PHE A 282 -7.41 -20.03 16.90
C PHE A 282 -5.95 -20.21 16.46
N SER A 283 -5.52 -21.45 16.22
CA SER A 283 -4.16 -21.74 15.73
C SER A 283 -3.91 -21.19 14.33
N SER A 284 -4.92 -21.21 13.44
CA SER A 284 -4.85 -20.58 12.12
C SER A 284 -4.69 -19.06 12.23
N GLY A 285 -5.44 -18.41 13.12
CA GLY A 285 -5.33 -16.98 13.40
C GLY A 285 -3.94 -16.58 13.92
N LEU A 286 -3.37 -17.37 14.83
CA LEU A 286 -2.00 -17.16 15.33
C LEU A 286 -0.97 -17.27 14.21
N ALA A 287 -1.09 -18.30 13.37
CA ALA A 287 -0.21 -18.47 12.22
C ALA A 287 -0.26 -17.29 11.25
N LEU A 288 -1.47 -16.81 10.91
CA LEU A 288 -1.66 -15.60 10.08
C LEU A 288 -1.05 -14.35 10.74
N GLY A 289 -1.19 -14.22 12.07
CA GLY A 289 -0.54 -13.16 12.84
C GLY A 289 0.99 -13.18 12.71
N ILE A 290 1.61 -14.37 12.81
CA ILE A 290 3.06 -14.52 12.65
C ILE A 290 3.48 -14.17 11.22
N ILE A 291 2.76 -14.65 10.20
CA ILE A 291 3.05 -14.36 8.78
C ILE A 291 2.99 -12.85 8.52
N THR A 292 1.95 -12.18 9.01
CA THR A 292 1.78 -10.73 8.83
C THR A 292 2.89 -9.94 9.54
N ILE A 293 3.29 -10.33 10.75
CA ILE A 293 4.43 -9.73 11.46
C ILE A 293 5.73 -9.92 10.67
N LEU A 294 6.00 -11.12 10.15
CA LEU A 294 7.18 -11.39 9.34
C LEU A 294 7.18 -10.53 8.06
N GLY A 295 6.04 -10.37 7.40
CA GLY A 295 5.88 -9.48 6.24
C GLY A 295 6.19 -8.01 6.56
N ILE A 296 5.67 -7.51 7.69
CA ILE A 296 5.96 -6.16 8.19
C ILE A 296 7.46 -5.98 8.44
N LEU A 297 8.09 -6.92 9.15
CA LEU A 297 9.53 -6.88 9.44
C LEU A 297 10.38 -6.89 8.17
N LEU A 298 9.99 -7.68 7.16
CA LEU A 298 10.70 -7.72 5.88
C LEU A 298 10.65 -6.37 5.17
N LEU A 299 9.46 -5.78 5.09
CA LEU A 299 9.25 -4.47 4.44
C LEU A 299 9.94 -3.34 5.19
N LEU A 300 9.86 -3.31 6.53
CA LEU A 300 10.58 -2.33 7.34
C LEU A 300 12.10 -2.46 7.19
N ASN A 301 12.62 -3.69 7.15
CA ASN A 301 14.04 -3.93 6.91
C ASN A 301 14.47 -3.43 5.52
N PHE A 302 13.66 -3.66 4.50
CA PHE A 302 13.89 -3.14 3.15
C PHE A 302 13.85 -1.60 3.10
N ILE A 303 12.85 -0.96 3.74
CA ILE A 303 12.66 0.49 3.73
C ILE A 303 13.81 1.20 4.46
N PHE A 304 14.13 0.74 5.67
CA PHE A 304 15.13 1.36 6.55
C PHE A 304 16.54 0.80 6.35
N ASN A 305 16.75 0.00 5.31
CA ASN A 305 18.05 -0.56 4.94
C ASN A 305 18.72 -1.36 6.08
N ARG A 306 17.91 -1.98 6.95
CA ARG A 306 18.40 -2.86 8.01
C ARG A 306 18.59 -4.25 7.40
N LYS A 307 19.81 -4.80 7.48
CA LYS A 307 20.10 -6.17 6.99
C LYS A 307 19.12 -7.16 7.61
N SER A 308 18.40 -7.91 6.78
CA SER A 308 17.43 -8.89 7.24
C SER A 308 18.07 -10.26 7.44
N ASN A 309 17.80 -10.91 8.57
CA ASN A 309 18.24 -12.28 8.82
C ASN A 309 17.30 -13.28 8.12
N PHE A 310 17.41 -13.37 6.79
CA PHE A 310 16.54 -14.19 5.94
C PHE A 310 16.39 -15.64 6.42
N LYS A 311 17.47 -16.25 6.93
CA LYS A 311 17.42 -17.64 7.44
C LYS A 311 16.43 -17.81 8.59
N ILE A 312 16.43 -16.88 9.56
CA ILE A 312 15.50 -16.92 10.70
C ILE A 312 14.07 -16.67 10.22
N MET A 313 13.89 -15.70 9.31
CA MET A 313 12.57 -15.37 8.77
C MET A 313 11.95 -16.50 7.97
N ILE A 314 12.75 -17.18 7.12
CA ILE A 314 12.28 -18.33 6.33
C ILE A 314 11.86 -19.47 7.25
N ASN A 315 12.65 -19.79 8.28
CA ASN A 315 12.30 -20.83 9.24
C ASN A 315 11.00 -20.50 10.00
N ALA A 316 10.85 -19.25 10.45
CA ALA A 316 9.63 -18.79 11.10
C ALA A 316 8.42 -18.83 10.16
N PHE A 317 8.60 -18.43 8.90
CA PHE A 317 7.56 -18.47 7.88
C PHE A 317 7.11 -19.92 7.60
N LEU A 318 8.05 -20.84 7.38
CA LEU A 318 7.74 -22.26 7.19
C LEU A 318 6.99 -22.84 8.41
N GLY A 319 7.44 -22.54 9.63
CA GLY A 319 6.75 -22.93 10.85
C GLY A 319 5.31 -22.42 10.92
N SER A 320 5.09 -21.15 10.54
CA SER A 320 3.74 -20.57 10.51
C SER A 320 2.85 -21.18 9.43
N VAL A 321 3.37 -21.53 8.25
CA VAL A 321 2.59 -22.21 7.21
C VAL A 321 2.17 -23.61 7.65
N ILE A 322 3.05 -24.35 8.33
CA ILE A 322 2.71 -25.66 8.90
C ILE A 322 1.63 -25.51 9.97
N LEU A 323 1.76 -24.53 10.88
CA LEU A 323 0.76 -24.25 11.92
C LEU A 323 -0.60 -23.88 11.30
N LEU A 324 -0.60 -23.09 10.23
CA LEU A 324 -1.80 -22.72 9.49
C LEU A 324 -2.48 -23.95 8.86
N GLY A 325 -1.69 -24.84 8.26
CA GLY A 325 -2.19 -26.10 7.69
C GLY A 325 -2.82 -27.01 8.75
N LEU A 326 -2.16 -27.16 9.91
CA LEU A 326 -2.70 -27.93 11.03
C LEU A 326 -3.99 -27.31 11.58
N GLY A 327 -4.02 -25.99 11.74
CA GLY A 327 -5.19 -25.27 12.25
C GLY A 327 -6.40 -25.41 11.33
N LEU A 328 -6.22 -25.15 10.03
CA LEU A 328 -7.28 -25.34 9.04
C LEU A 328 -7.72 -26.80 8.96
N GLY A 329 -6.79 -27.75 9.06
CA GLY A 329 -7.08 -29.18 9.12
C GLY A 329 -7.98 -29.56 10.30
N PHE A 330 -7.67 -29.10 11.51
CA PHE A 330 -8.50 -29.35 12.68
C PHE A 330 -9.90 -28.72 12.55
N ALA A 331 -9.99 -27.49 12.05
CA ALA A 331 -11.27 -26.84 11.80
C ALA A 331 -12.12 -27.64 10.80
N LEU A 332 -11.54 -28.08 9.68
CA LEU A 332 -12.24 -28.85 8.66
C LEU A 332 -12.70 -30.23 9.15
N VAL A 333 -11.81 -30.97 9.83
CA VAL A 333 -12.16 -32.29 10.38
C VAL A 333 -13.28 -32.16 11.41
N SER A 334 -13.27 -31.11 12.22
CA SER A 334 -14.29 -30.90 13.23
C SER A 334 -15.68 -30.63 12.66
N LEU A 335 -15.77 -30.04 11.45
CA LEU A 335 -17.05 -29.79 10.77
C LEU A 335 -17.80 -31.08 10.41
N VAL A 336 -17.10 -32.20 10.24
CA VAL A 336 -17.74 -33.51 10.00
C VAL A 336 -18.62 -33.93 11.18
N GLY A 337 -18.28 -33.48 12.40
CA GLY A 337 -19.05 -33.74 13.60
C GLY A 337 -20.19 -32.76 13.84
N PHE A 338 -20.46 -31.83 12.92
CA PHE A 338 -21.58 -30.92 13.05
C PHE A 338 -22.84 -31.56 12.47
N SER A 339 -23.95 -31.43 13.18
CA SER A 339 -25.26 -31.88 12.72
C SER A 339 -26.05 -30.71 12.11
N ASP A 340 -26.84 -30.99 11.09
CA ASP A 340 -27.86 -30.06 10.62
C ASP A 340 -28.93 -29.93 11.69
N ALA A 341 -28.95 -28.79 12.38
CA ALA A 341 -30.03 -28.48 13.30
C ALA A 341 -31.16 -27.86 12.49
N SER A 342 -32.28 -28.57 12.37
CA SER A 342 -33.50 -27.95 11.89
C SER A 342 -33.91 -26.83 12.85
N LEU A 343 -34.23 -25.65 12.30
CA LEU A 343 -34.79 -24.51 13.03
C LEU A 343 -36.08 -24.84 13.83
N SER A 344 -36.58 -26.08 13.74
CA SER A 344 -37.80 -26.57 14.39
C SER A 344 -37.81 -26.46 15.90
N ASN A 345 -36.64 -26.52 16.56
CA ASN A 345 -36.59 -26.58 18.03
C ASN A 345 -36.70 -25.21 18.72
N ASN A 346 -36.64 -24.10 17.97
CA ASN A 346 -36.73 -22.74 18.51
C ASN A 346 -37.92 -21.94 17.97
N LEU A 347 -39.00 -22.63 17.60
CA LEU A 347 -40.23 -22.00 17.15
C LEU A 347 -41.14 -21.63 18.34
N LYS A 348 -41.80 -20.48 18.25
CA LYS A 348 -42.97 -20.11 19.06
C LYS A 348 -44.23 -20.24 18.22
N GLN A 349 -45.34 -20.60 18.85
CA GLN A 349 -46.66 -20.58 18.23
C GLN A 349 -47.29 -19.21 18.45
N GLU A 350 -47.76 -18.59 17.36
CA GLU A 350 -48.50 -17.33 17.40
C GLU A 350 -49.79 -17.47 16.59
N SER A 351 -50.72 -16.56 16.84
CA SER A 351 -51.98 -16.49 16.10
C SER A 351 -52.30 -15.04 15.74
N ILE A 352 -52.91 -14.86 14.57
CA ILE A 352 -53.40 -13.57 14.09
C ILE A 352 -54.85 -13.71 13.66
N GLU A 353 -55.66 -12.70 13.95
CA GLU A 353 -57.03 -12.61 13.46
C GLU A 353 -57.12 -11.63 12.30
N ILE A 354 -57.83 -12.02 11.26
CA ILE A 354 -57.93 -11.29 10.00
C ILE A 354 -59.40 -11.19 9.62
N LEU A 355 -59.82 -9.96 9.31
CA LEU A 355 -61.15 -9.69 8.77
C LEU A 355 -61.35 -10.41 7.45
N MET A 356 -62.45 -11.15 7.34
CA MET A 356 -62.78 -11.90 6.12
C MET A 356 -63.08 -10.95 4.96
N GLN A 357 -62.55 -11.26 3.78
CA GLN A 357 -62.83 -10.57 2.51
C GLN A 357 -63.00 -11.61 1.41
N ASP A 358 -63.91 -11.35 0.46
CA ASP A 358 -64.25 -12.32 -0.60
C ASP A 358 -63.07 -12.68 -1.51
N ASN A 359 -62.10 -11.76 -1.66
CA ASN A 359 -60.89 -11.94 -2.46
C ASN A 359 -59.65 -12.30 -1.64
N LEU A 360 -59.82 -12.66 -0.36
CA LEU A 360 -58.69 -12.97 0.51
C LEU A 360 -57.97 -14.24 0.07
N TYR A 361 -56.66 -14.16 -0.12
CA TYR A 361 -55.82 -15.34 -0.32
C TYR A 361 -54.45 -15.19 0.35
N LEU A 362 -53.95 -16.30 0.91
CA LEU A 362 -52.68 -16.35 1.63
C LEU A 362 -51.53 -16.64 0.66
N LYS A 363 -50.66 -15.66 0.41
CA LYS A 363 -49.50 -15.90 -0.46
C LYS A 363 -48.39 -16.65 0.28
N THR A 364 -48.39 -17.99 0.19
CA THR A 364 -47.30 -18.87 0.67
C THR A 364 -46.73 -19.73 -0.46
N TYR A 365 -45.45 -20.11 -0.34
CA TYR A 365 -44.75 -21.00 -1.29
C TYR A 365 -45.00 -22.49 -1.00
N ASP A 366 -45.52 -22.82 0.17
CA ASP A 366 -45.82 -24.17 0.61
C ASP A 366 -47.32 -24.29 0.84
N LYS A 367 -48.09 -24.41 -0.25
CA LYS A 367 -49.56 -24.50 -0.20
C LYS A 367 -50.04 -25.81 0.42
N ASP A 368 -49.24 -26.87 0.32
CA ASP A 368 -49.59 -28.23 0.73
C ASP A 368 -49.46 -28.43 2.25
N SER A 369 -48.78 -27.54 2.96
CA SER A 369 -48.61 -27.60 4.42
C SER A 369 -49.65 -26.81 5.22
N ILE A 370 -50.67 -26.24 4.56
CA ILE A 370 -51.76 -25.51 5.23
C ILE A 370 -52.84 -26.48 5.70
N SER A 371 -53.10 -26.48 7.01
CA SER A 371 -54.25 -27.17 7.60
C SER A 371 -55.45 -26.22 7.74
N TYR A 372 -56.66 -26.74 7.57
CA TYR A 372 -57.91 -25.99 7.73
C TYR A 372 -58.72 -26.64 8.84
N GLN A 373 -59.19 -25.86 9.82
CA GLN A 373 -60.00 -26.34 10.94
C GLN A 373 -61.26 -25.48 11.11
N GLU A 374 -62.43 -26.13 11.14
CA GLU A 374 -63.69 -25.43 11.32
C GLU A 374 -63.80 -24.87 12.75
N LEU A 375 -64.13 -23.58 12.85
CA LEU A 375 -64.35 -22.90 14.11
C LEU A 375 -65.44 -21.85 13.92
N ASP A 376 -66.34 -21.70 14.89
CA ASP A 376 -67.50 -20.80 14.76
C ASP A 376 -67.10 -19.33 15.00
N ILE A 377 -66.40 -18.75 14.03
CA ILE A 377 -65.93 -17.36 14.03
C ILE A 377 -66.24 -16.69 12.69
N ASP A 378 -66.73 -15.45 12.75
CA ASP A 378 -67.09 -14.67 11.55
C ASP A 378 -65.86 -14.25 10.73
N ASN A 379 -64.73 -14.05 11.42
CA ASN A 379 -63.42 -13.73 10.84
C ASN A 379 -62.56 -14.99 10.72
N ILE A 380 -61.34 -14.85 10.18
CA ILE A 380 -60.39 -15.94 10.08
C ILE A 380 -59.31 -15.78 11.15
N ARG A 381 -58.95 -16.88 11.80
CA ARG A 381 -57.75 -16.95 12.64
C ARG A 381 -56.69 -17.80 11.96
N ILE A 382 -55.48 -17.29 11.84
CA ILE A 382 -54.35 -18.03 11.31
C ILE A 382 -53.38 -18.29 12.46
N GLU A 383 -53.16 -19.57 12.76
CA GLU A 383 -52.10 -20.02 13.66
C GLU A 383 -50.89 -20.47 12.86
N TYR A 384 -49.70 -20.15 13.35
CA TYR A 384 -48.45 -20.53 12.71
C TYR A 384 -47.34 -20.67 13.74
N LYS A 385 -46.30 -21.42 13.38
CA LYS A 385 -45.04 -21.48 14.13
C LYS A 385 -44.00 -20.62 13.45
N ILE A 386 -43.40 -19.70 14.19
CA ILE A 386 -42.34 -18.81 13.72
C ILE A 386 -41.15 -18.88 14.67
N ASP A 387 -39.95 -18.59 14.17
CA ASP A 387 -38.78 -18.41 15.02
C ASP A 387 -39.04 -17.37 16.12
N LYS A 388 -38.61 -17.66 17.36
CA LYS A 388 -38.65 -16.71 18.49
C LYS A 388 -37.96 -15.38 18.16
N ALA A 389 -36.95 -15.41 17.29
CA ALA A 389 -36.22 -14.26 16.74
C ALA A 389 -37.07 -13.24 15.99
N CYS A 390 -38.19 -13.71 15.46
CA CYS A 390 -38.89 -13.02 14.40
C CYS A 390 -40.31 -12.68 14.84
N LYS A 391 -40.84 -11.63 14.22
CA LYS A 391 -42.24 -11.23 14.28
C LYS A 391 -42.81 -11.26 12.88
N ILE A 392 -44.12 -11.36 12.76
CA ILE A 392 -44.80 -11.22 11.48
C ILE A 392 -45.38 -9.82 11.37
N GLU A 393 -45.09 -9.15 10.27
CA GLU A 393 -45.88 -8.02 9.81
C GLU A 393 -46.92 -8.55 8.82
N ASN A 394 -48.20 -8.44 9.17
CA ASN A 394 -49.31 -8.79 8.29
C ASN A 394 -49.79 -7.55 7.53
N ARG A 395 -49.92 -7.67 6.20
CA ARG A 395 -50.60 -6.65 5.39
C ARG A 395 -51.56 -7.32 4.42
N VAL A 396 -52.83 -6.97 4.53
CA VAL A 396 -53.84 -7.26 3.52
C VAL A 396 -53.78 -6.13 2.49
N ARG A 397 -53.40 -6.45 1.25
CA ARG A 397 -53.41 -5.48 0.15
C ARG A 397 -54.83 -5.30 -0.39
N SER A 398 -55.08 -4.20 -1.09
CA SER A 398 -56.38 -3.88 -1.68
C SER A 398 -56.92 -4.94 -2.66
N ASN A 399 -56.05 -5.80 -3.18
CA ASN A 399 -56.40 -6.91 -4.05
C ASN A 399 -56.68 -8.24 -3.29
N GLY A 400 -56.78 -8.19 -1.95
CA GLY A 400 -57.05 -9.37 -1.11
C GLY A 400 -55.81 -10.20 -0.74
N ASN A 401 -54.62 -9.82 -1.23
CA ASN A 401 -53.40 -10.55 -0.89
C ASN A 401 -53.04 -10.37 0.58
N LEU A 402 -53.03 -11.45 1.33
CA LEU A 402 -52.43 -11.50 2.65
C LEU A 402 -50.97 -11.94 2.53
N TYR A 403 -50.06 -11.04 2.90
CA TYR A 403 -48.64 -11.34 3.05
C TYR A 403 -48.29 -11.44 4.53
N LEU A 404 -47.76 -12.59 4.93
CA LEU A 404 -47.09 -12.77 6.21
C LEU A 404 -45.60 -12.56 5.98
N LYS A 405 -45.11 -11.35 6.27
CA LYS A 405 -43.69 -11.04 6.09
C LYS A 405 -42.98 -11.19 7.44
N PRO A 406 -42.08 -12.19 7.60
CA PRO A 406 -41.27 -12.30 8.80
C PRO A 406 -40.28 -11.13 8.84
N PHE A 407 -40.15 -10.53 10.02
CA PHE A 407 -39.18 -9.49 10.34
C PHE A 407 -38.47 -9.87 11.63
N CYS A 408 -37.16 -10.10 11.53
CA CYS A 408 -36.31 -10.45 12.66
C CYS A 408 -35.49 -9.19 13.00
N GLU A 409 -35.93 -8.47 14.03
CA GLU A 409 -35.42 -7.13 14.38
C GLU A 409 -34.00 -7.15 14.95
N ASP A 410 -33.61 -8.25 15.59
CA ASP A 410 -32.50 -8.22 16.53
C ASP A 410 -31.23 -8.86 15.97
N LYS A 411 -30.40 -8.03 15.30
CA LYS A 411 -29.08 -8.44 14.79
C LYS A 411 -28.17 -9.00 15.89
N HIS A 412 -28.35 -8.59 17.15
CA HIS A 412 -27.59 -9.15 18.27
C HIS A 412 -27.99 -10.58 18.58
N MET A 413 -29.27 -10.91 18.37
CA MET A 413 -29.78 -12.25 18.61
C MET A 413 -29.24 -13.24 17.57
N ILE A 414 -29.14 -12.85 16.30
CA ILE A 414 -28.54 -13.68 15.23
C ILE A 414 -27.08 -14.00 15.52
N ILE A 415 -26.30 -13.00 15.99
CA ILE A 415 -24.89 -13.22 16.36
C ILE A 415 -24.79 -14.19 17.54
N LYS A 416 -25.67 -14.05 18.54
CA LYS A 416 -25.71 -14.93 19.72
C LYS A 416 -26.09 -16.36 19.32
N GLU A 417 -27.12 -16.53 18.50
CA GLU A 417 -27.55 -17.84 17.99
C GLU A 417 -26.47 -18.51 17.15
N LEU A 418 -25.74 -17.76 16.32
CA LEU A 418 -24.62 -18.28 15.58
C LEU A 418 -23.46 -18.73 16.49
N ILE A 419 -23.17 -17.99 17.55
CA ILE A 419 -22.18 -18.40 18.55
C ILE A 419 -22.63 -19.68 19.28
N ASP A 420 -23.89 -19.73 19.68
CA ASP A 420 -24.47 -20.89 20.37
C ASP A 420 -24.50 -22.13 19.46
N SER A 421 -24.84 -21.96 18.18
CA SER A 421 -24.82 -23.05 17.20
C SER A 421 -23.43 -23.63 17.01
N LEU A 422 -22.41 -22.78 16.85
CA LEU A 422 -21.03 -23.20 16.69
C LEU A 422 -20.52 -23.92 17.95
N ASN A 423 -20.90 -23.42 19.14
CA ASN A 423 -20.56 -24.05 20.41
C ASN A 423 -21.23 -25.43 20.61
N ASN A 424 -22.44 -25.61 20.08
CA ASN A 424 -23.20 -26.85 20.16
C ASN A 424 -22.94 -27.80 18.97
N LYS A 425 -22.10 -27.42 18.02
CA LYS A 425 -21.82 -28.16 16.77
C LYS A 425 -23.06 -28.38 15.91
N GLU A 426 -23.89 -27.34 15.85
CA GLU A 426 -25.10 -27.30 15.06
C GLU A 426 -24.94 -26.26 13.94
N ILE A 427 -25.29 -26.64 12.71
CA ILE A 427 -25.34 -25.72 11.57
C ILE A 427 -26.80 -25.35 11.33
N TYR A 428 -27.13 -24.07 11.52
CA TYR A 428 -28.43 -23.53 11.14
C TYR A 428 -28.37 -22.95 9.74
N ASN A 429 -29.37 -23.26 8.91
CA ASN A 429 -29.54 -22.60 7.63
C ASN A 429 -30.27 -21.27 7.83
N PHE A 430 -29.51 -20.19 8.02
CA PHE A 430 -30.03 -18.81 8.11
C PHE A 430 -30.41 -18.22 6.74
N GLY A 431 -30.27 -18.97 5.64
CA GLY A 431 -30.26 -18.47 4.27
C GLY A 431 -31.63 -18.25 3.61
N ASP A 432 -32.68 -18.90 4.09
CA ASP A 432 -33.98 -18.84 3.43
C ASP A 432 -35.01 -18.14 4.31
N ASN A 433 -35.26 -16.85 4.00
CA ASN A 433 -36.45 -16.11 4.47
C ASN A 433 -37.77 -16.88 4.23
N MET A 434 -37.73 -17.94 3.42
CA MET A 434 -38.84 -18.76 2.96
C MET A 434 -39.26 -19.86 3.95
N HIS A 435 -38.46 -20.17 4.97
CA HIS A 435 -38.73 -21.25 5.95
C HIS A 435 -38.99 -20.77 7.38
N ILE A 436 -39.19 -19.46 7.57
CA ILE A 436 -39.35 -18.86 8.90
C ILE A 436 -40.74 -19.15 9.50
N ILE A 437 -41.74 -19.48 8.68
CA ILE A 437 -43.11 -19.78 9.10
C ILE A 437 -43.42 -21.24 8.75
N LYS A 438 -43.86 -22.03 9.74
CA LYS A 438 -44.21 -23.45 9.60
C LYS A 438 -45.59 -23.74 10.23
N ASP A 439 -46.16 -24.90 9.89
CA ASP A 439 -47.38 -25.44 10.49
C ASP A 439 -48.55 -24.43 10.49
N ILE A 440 -48.84 -23.84 9.31
CA ILE A 440 -49.92 -22.86 9.18
C ILE A 440 -51.27 -23.57 9.28
N THR A 441 -52.09 -23.16 10.25
CA THR A 441 -53.47 -23.65 10.41
C THR A 441 -54.45 -22.48 10.31
N ILE A 442 -55.42 -22.58 9.40
CA ILE A 442 -56.45 -21.56 9.17
C ILE A 442 -57.75 -22.03 9.80
N TYR A 443 -58.27 -21.23 10.73
CA TYR A 443 -59.52 -21.45 11.42
C TYR A 443 -60.59 -20.47 10.94
N GLY A 444 -61.81 -20.97 10.75
CA GLY A 444 -62.93 -20.16 10.27
C GLY A 444 -64.21 -20.97 10.13
N LYS A 445 -65.34 -20.29 9.92
CA LYS A 445 -66.57 -20.93 9.48
C LYS A 445 -66.37 -21.63 8.13
N LYS A 446 -67.07 -22.74 7.91
CA LYS A 446 -66.95 -23.57 6.70
C LYS A 446 -67.06 -22.75 5.40
N GLU A 447 -68.04 -21.87 5.32
CA GLU A 447 -68.25 -20.98 4.16
C GLU A 447 -67.03 -20.09 3.88
N ASN A 448 -66.41 -19.54 4.91
CA ASN A 448 -65.22 -18.70 4.78
C ASN A 448 -63.99 -19.52 4.37
N LEU A 449 -63.81 -20.72 4.93
CA LEU A 449 -62.71 -21.61 4.57
C LEU A 449 -62.79 -22.08 3.11
N ASP A 450 -63.99 -22.33 2.62
CA ASP A 450 -64.24 -22.72 1.22
C ASP A 450 -63.88 -21.57 0.25
N ILE A 451 -64.20 -20.31 0.60
CA ILE A 451 -63.80 -19.12 -0.18
C ILE A 451 -62.27 -19.00 -0.25
N ILE A 452 -61.56 -19.12 0.89
CA ILE A 452 -60.10 -19.03 0.91
C ILE A 452 -59.47 -20.17 0.09
N ARG A 453 -59.96 -21.40 0.24
CA ARG A 453 -59.44 -22.56 -0.50
C ARG A 453 -59.59 -22.34 -2.00
N LYS A 454 -60.74 -21.86 -2.45
CA LYS A 454 -60.98 -21.54 -3.86
C LYS A 454 -60.04 -20.44 -4.37
N ASN A 455 -59.90 -19.34 -3.62
CA ASN A 455 -59.00 -18.24 -3.98
C ASN A 455 -57.50 -18.64 -4.00
N MET A 456 -57.14 -19.76 -3.36
CA MET A 456 -55.78 -20.30 -3.34
C MET A 456 -55.51 -21.25 -4.51
N GLU A 457 -56.53 -21.80 -5.16
CA GLU A 457 -56.46 -22.68 -6.32
C GLU A 457 -56.45 -21.91 -7.66
N GLU A 458 -57.14 -20.77 -7.70
CA GLU A 458 -57.11 -19.78 -8.81
C GLU A 458 -55.82 -18.94 -8.82
#